data_AF-A0A9E3B6R1-F1
#
_entry.id   AF-A0A9E3B6R1-F1
#
_cell.length_a   1.000
_cell.length_b   1.000
_cell.length_c   1.000
_cell.angle_alpha   90.00
_cell.angle_beta   90.00
_cell.angle_gamma   90.00
#
_symmetry.space_group_name_H-M   'P 1'
#
loop_
_entity.id
_entity.type
_entity.pdbx_description
1 polymer ?
#
loop_
_entity_poly.entity_id
_entity_poly.type
_entity_poly.pdbx_seq_one_letter_code
_entity_poly.pdbx_strand_id
1 'polypeptide(L)'
;MKRHFDDDFEETTTFVKIKPGARERARTHSHVQTKPTRKTSYESSSDVQRWLREQAYDEPQPKAAFHPTLLASRRDAPWTLSSLTPFYDQHLITDVLHEAHSGKEASVFCCEAHPSTGEQYLAVKIYRPRMFRSLRNDAVYRFSRIQRDEQGQAEHGNSRRGSAATRKTERGRAAQVATWIEYEYQTQRLLHARGADVPRPFAQIGNAVLMEYIGAVGEPAPRLSDVILEQEEVQALFECILHNIELALLHGRIHGDLSAYNILYWQGDVTLIDFAQAVDPYHNSDVFSLLARDVERVCQYFGRYKRDYDARALARQIWTRHMGPLPEEI
;
A
#
# COMPACT_ATOMS: atom_id res chain seq x y z
N MET A 1 12.47 -69.23 11.32
CA MET A 1 12.27 -70.17 10.18
C MET A 1 11.15 -69.57 9.33
N LYS A 2 11.40 -68.64 8.41
CA LYS A 2 12.27 -68.63 7.21
C LYS A 2 11.63 -69.35 6.00
N ARG A 3 10.79 -68.61 5.25
CA ARG A 3 10.65 -68.54 3.78
C ARG A 3 9.60 -67.44 3.49
N HIS A 4 9.98 -66.31 2.89
CA HIS A 4 10.31 -66.06 1.47
C HIS A 4 9.07 -65.64 0.67
N PHE A 5 9.17 -64.46 0.04
CA PHE A 5 8.24 -63.84 -0.89
C PHE A 5 9.13 -63.28 -2.02
N ASP A 6 9.08 -63.97 -3.16
CA ASP A 6 10.03 -63.90 -4.27
C ASP A 6 9.24 -64.35 -5.53
N ASP A 7 9.25 -63.70 -6.69
CA ASP A 7 9.76 -62.39 -7.16
C ASP A 7 8.72 -61.83 -8.19
N ASP A 8 8.79 -60.70 -8.91
CA ASP A 8 9.78 -59.62 -9.10
C ASP A 8 9.04 -58.32 -9.57
N PHE A 9 9.73 -57.25 -10.00
CA PHE A 9 9.10 -56.04 -10.58
C PHE A 9 9.96 -55.37 -11.70
N GLU A 10 9.88 -55.87 -12.94
CA GLU A 10 10.56 -55.30 -14.12
C GLU A 10 9.61 -54.77 -15.23
N GLU A 11 10.09 -53.73 -15.93
CA GLU A 11 9.63 -53.22 -17.24
C GLU A 11 8.18 -52.69 -17.38
N THR A 12 7.82 -51.78 -18.31
CA THR A 12 8.59 -50.94 -19.27
C THR A 12 7.89 -49.58 -19.46
N THR A 13 8.62 -48.51 -19.80
CA THR A 13 8.02 -47.22 -20.21
C THR A 13 8.20 -46.97 -21.72
N THR A 14 7.13 -47.17 -22.50
CA THR A 14 7.20 -47.19 -23.97
C THR A 14 6.93 -45.81 -24.59
N PHE A 15 7.96 -45.16 -25.14
CA PHE A 15 7.83 -43.89 -25.85
C PHE A 15 7.30 -44.05 -27.28
N VAL A 16 6.15 -43.45 -27.59
CA VAL A 16 5.58 -43.43 -28.96
C VAL A 16 6.06 -42.21 -29.75
N LYS A 17 6.72 -42.44 -30.89
CA LYS A 17 7.07 -41.41 -31.88
C LYS A 17 5.94 -41.26 -32.91
N ILE A 18 5.56 -40.03 -33.23
CA ILE A 18 4.71 -39.70 -34.39
C ILE A 18 5.57 -39.00 -35.46
N LYS A 19 5.38 -39.37 -36.73
CA LYS A 19 6.19 -38.90 -37.89
C LYS A 19 5.59 -37.66 -38.59
N PRO A 20 6.39 -36.91 -39.36
CA PRO A 20 6.01 -35.59 -39.89
C PRO A 20 5.36 -35.63 -41.28
N GLY A 21 4.61 -34.58 -41.64
CA GLY A 21 4.29 -34.28 -43.05
C GLY A 21 2.96 -33.57 -43.32
N ALA A 22 2.86 -32.25 -43.10
CA ALA A 22 1.70 -31.44 -43.52
C ALA A 22 2.06 -29.93 -43.71
N ARG A 23 3.10 -29.63 -44.47
CA ARG A 23 3.45 -28.24 -44.86
C ARG A 23 2.91 -27.91 -46.25
N GLU A 24 1.73 -27.31 -46.34
CA GLU A 24 1.42 -26.28 -47.36
C GLU A 24 0.03 -25.63 -47.19
N ARG A 25 0.01 -24.32 -46.92
CA ARG A 25 -0.99 -23.30 -47.33
C ARG A 25 -0.72 -21.97 -46.62
N ALA A 26 0.46 -21.39 -46.87
CA ALA A 26 0.77 -20.04 -46.41
C ALA A 26 -0.02 -19.01 -47.23
N ARG A 27 -1.07 -18.43 -46.64
CA ARG A 27 -1.74 -17.24 -47.19
C ARG A 27 -1.31 -15.99 -46.43
N THR A 28 -0.29 -15.34 -46.99
CA THR A 28 -0.07 -13.89 -46.98
C THR A 28 -0.86 -13.05 -45.96
N HIS A 29 -0.28 -12.82 -44.79
CA HIS A 29 -0.49 -11.56 -44.07
C HIS A 29 0.78 -10.72 -44.16
N SER A 30 0.63 -9.45 -44.52
CA SER A 30 1.72 -8.51 -44.74
C SER A 30 2.44 -8.19 -43.42
N HIS A 31 3.76 -8.42 -43.39
CA HIS A 31 4.56 -8.23 -42.18
C HIS A 31 4.88 -6.74 -41.99
N VAL A 32 3.95 -6.00 -41.37
CA VAL A 32 4.14 -4.58 -41.02
C VAL A 32 5.23 -4.48 -39.95
N GLN A 33 6.45 -4.16 -40.37
CA GLN A 33 7.56 -3.85 -39.48
C GLN A 33 7.31 -2.53 -38.74
N THR A 34 6.58 -2.61 -37.63
CA THR A 34 6.52 -1.52 -36.65
C THR A 34 7.88 -1.40 -35.97
N LYS A 35 8.64 -0.36 -36.34
CA LYS A 35 9.89 -0.02 -35.64
C LYS A 35 9.60 0.09 -34.13
N PRO A 36 10.43 -0.49 -33.24
CA PRO A 36 10.19 -0.44 -31.81
C PRO A 36 10.26 1.01 -31.33
N THR A 37 9.11 1.61 -31.05
CA THR A 37 9.04 2.97 -30.53
C THR A 37 9.64 2.97 -29.13
N ARG A 38 10.78 3.67 -29.00
CA ARG A 38 11.51 3.84 -27.75
C ARG A 38 10.59 4.59 -26.77
N LYS A 39 9.90 3.83 -25.91
CA LYS A 39 8.92 4.37 -24.96
C LYS A 39 9.60 5.44 -24.12
N THR A 40 9.19 6.70 -24.30
CA THR A 40 9.55 7.79 -23.40
C THR A 40 9.11 7.43 -21.99
N SER A 41 9.90 7.81 -20.99
CA SER A 41 9.53 7.65 -19.60
C SER A 41 8.24 8.42 -19.35
N TYR A 42 7.28 7.81 -18.66
CA TYR A 42 6.03 8.49 -18.31
C TYR A 42 6.28 9.67 -17.36
N GLU A 43 7.40 9.61 -16.64
CA GLU A 43 8.02 10.71 -15.88
C GLU A 43 8.25 12.00 -16.70
N SER A 44 8.34 11.94 -18.04
CA SER A 44 8.48 13.12 -18.91
C SER A 44 7.16 13.57 -19.58
N SER A 45 6.00 13.13 -19.07
CA SER A 45 4.70 13.55 -19.61
C SER A 45 4.37 15.00 -19.22
N SER A 46 4.21 15.86 -20.22
CA SER A 46 3.78 17.26 -20.05
C SER A 46 2.47 17.40 -19.28
N ASP A 47 1.55 16.45 -19.47
CA ASP A 47 0.20 16.52 -18.90
C ASP A 47 0.14 15.99 -17.47
N VAL A 48 1.06 15.09 -17.08
CA VAL A 48 1.28 14.74 -15.66
C VAL A 48 1.93 15.92 -14.92
N GLN A 49 2.94 16.57 -15.53
CA GLN A 49 3.55 17.78 -14.98
C GLN A 49 2.62 19.00 -15.00
N ARG A 50 1.59 19.02 -15.86
CA ARG A 50 0.52 20.02 -15.81
C ARG A 50 -0.43 19.70 -14.66
N TRP A 51 -0.94 18.46 -14.57
CA TRP A 51 -1.87 18.07 -13.51
C TRP A 51 -1.28 18.29 -12.10
N LEU A 52 -0.01 17.95 -11.85
CA LEU A 52 0.64 18.23 -10.57
C LEU A 52 0.67 19.73 -10.22
N ARG A 53 0.85 20.61 -11.22
CA ARG A 53 0.76 22.07 -11.05
C ARG A 53 -0.68 22.59 -10.94
N GLU A 54 -1.65 21.94 -11.61
CA GLU A 54 -3.09 22.21 -11.45
C GLU A 54 -3.63 21.77 -10.06
N GLN A 55 -2.79 21.17 -9.18
CA GLN A 55 -3.13 20.78 -7.81
C GLN A 55 -2.30 21.49 -6.73
N ALA A 56 -1.30 22.30 -7.11
CA ALA A 56 -0.57 23.18 -6.20
C ALA A 56 -1.07 24.63 -6.42
N TYR A 57 -1.61 25.26 -5.38
CA TYR A 57 -2.37 26.50 -5.52
C TYR A 57 -1.52 27.78 -5.32
N ASP A 58 -1.87 28.81 -6.10
CA ASP A 58 -1.47 30.22 -6.06
C ASP A 58 0.00 30.64 -6.29
N GLU A 59 0.16 31.96 -6.47
CA GLU A 59 1.26 32.58 -7.23
C GLU A 59 2.64 32.53 -6.58
N PRO A 60 3.71 32.47 -7.39
CA PRO A 60 5.09 32.49 -6.89
C PRO A 60 5.50 33.88 -6.39
N GLN A 61 5.30 34.13 -5.10
CA GLN A 61 6.14 35.10 -4.39
C GLN A 61 7.63 34.69 -4.50
N PRO A 62 8.58 35.64 -4.47
CA PRO A 62 10.02 35.35 -4.55
C PRO A 62 10.57 34.73 -3.26
N LYS A 63 10.19 33.47 -3.00
CA LYS A 63 10.70 32.65 -1.90
C LYS A 63 12.11 32.14 -2.21
N ALA A 64 12.85 31.80 -1.14
CA ALA A 64 14.13 31.11 -1.28
C ALA A 64 13.91 29.75 -1.97
N ALA A 65 14.72 29.44 -2.99
CA ALA A 65 14.54 28.23 -3.78
C ALA A 65 14.87 26.98 -2.94
N PHE A 66 13.90 26.07 -2.83
CA PHE A 66 14.08 24.83 -2.09
C PHE A 66 15.11 23.93 -2.79
N HIS A 67 16.25 23.72 -2.13
CA HIS A 67 17.40 22.98 -2.65
C HIS A 67 17.83 21.89 -1.67
N PRO A 68 16.99 20.85 -1.44
CA PRO A 68 17.23 19.88 -0.39
C PRO A 68 18.46 19.01 -0.65
N THR A 69 19.24 18.77 0.41
CA THR A 69 20.60 18.23 0.38
C THR A 69 20.66 16.88 -0.34
N LEU A 70 19.73 15.96 -0.05
CA LEU A 70 19.68 14.63 -0.67
C LEU A 70 19.44 14.65 -2.20
N LEU A 71 18.74 15.66 -2.72
CA LEU A 71 18.28 15.67 -4.11
C LEU A 71 19.31 16.30 -5.08
N ALA A 72 20.29 17.05 -4.58
CA ALA A 72 21.28 17.77 -5.39
C ALA A 72 22.09 16.89 -6.37
N SER A 73 22.16 15.57 -6.12
CA SER A 73 22.88 14.59 -6.95
C SER A 73 21.96 13.61 -7.72
N ARG A 74 20.63 13.69 -7.55
CA ARG A 74 19.68 12.67 -8.03
C ARG A 74 19.07 13.01 -9.41
N ARG A 75 18.93 11.99 -10.27
CA ARG A 75 18.42 12.15 -11.64
C ARG A 75 16.88 12.23 -11.75
N ASP A 76 16.16 11.77 -10.74
CA ASP A 76 14.70 11.90 -10.60
C ASP A 76 14.28 13.11 -9.74
N ALA A 77 15.25 13.88 -9.24
CA ALA A 77 15.04 15.04 -8.37
C ALA A 77 13.93 16.01 -8.81
N PRO A 78 13.76 16.41 -10.09
CA PRO A 78 12.74 17.41 -10.46
C PRO A 78 11.30 16.99 -10.15
N TRP A 79 10.96 15.70 -10.25
CA TRP A 79 9.63 15.22 -9.90
C TRP A 79 9.45 15.10 -8.38
N THR A 80 10.42 14.48 -7.71
CA THR A 80 10.44 14.32 -6.24
C THR A 80 10.35 15.69 -5.57
N LEU A 81 11.16 16.65 -6.01
CA LEU A 81 11.14 18.05 -5.56
C LEU A 81 9.76 18.69 -5.77
N SER A 82 9.13 18.52 -6.94
CA SER A 82 7.78 19.08 -7.18
C SER A 82 6.69 18.54 -6.27
N SER A 83 6.88 17.36 -5.68
CA SER A 83 5.98 16.79 -4.66
C SER A 83 6.33 17.22 -3.23
N LEU A 84 7.54 17.75 -2.99
CA LEU A 84 8.06 18.16 -1.67
C LEU A 84 7.97 19.66 -1.43
N THR A 85 8.20 20.47 -2.46
CA THR A 85 8.14 21.93 -2.42
C THR A 85 6.88 22.47 -1.72
N PRO A 86 5.66 21.92 -1.91
CA PRO A 86 4.48 22.40 -1.18
C PRO A 86 4.56 22.27 0.35
N PHE A 87 5.24 21.24 0.90
CA PHE A 87 5.41 21.09 2.35
C PHE A 87 6.45 22.08 2.90
N TYR A 88 7.50 22.39 2.14
CA TYR A 88 8.44 23.46 2.45
C TYR A 88 7.75 24.84 2.38
N ASP A 89 6.95 25.06 1.34
CA ASP A 89 6.20 26.30 1.11
C ASP A 89 5.16 26.62 2.18
N GLN A 90 4.66 25.60 2.88
CA GLN A 90 3.73 25.68 4.02
C GLN A 90 4.44 25.63 5.39
N HIS A 91 5.78 25.68 5.43
CA HIS A 91 6.57 25.62 6.66
C HIS A 91 6.31 24.35 7.51
N LEU A 92 6.28 23.19 6.84
CA LEU A 92 6.16 21.87 7.47
C LEU A 92 7.50 21.10 7.49
N ILE A 93 8.35 21.29 6.47
CA ILE A 93 9.70 20.70 6.38
C ILE A 93 10.74 21.76 6.00
N THR A 94 12.00 21.54 6.37
CA THR A 94 13.14 22.43 6.07
C THR A 94 14.14 21.83 5.07
N ASP A 95 14.46 20.53 5.19
CA ASP A 95 15.35 19.80 4.28
C ASP A 95 14.88 18.33 4.11
N VAL A 96 15.40 17.63 3.10
CA VAL A 96 15.24 16.18 2.92
C VAL A 96 16.59 15.49 3.16
N LEU A 97 16.64 14.68 4.22
CA LEU A 97 17.86 14.11 4.76
C LEU A 97 18.18 12.73 4.16
N HIS A 98 17.17 11.85 4.04
CA HIS A 98 17.38 10.45 3.65
C HIS A 98 16.18 9.86 2.88
N GLU A 99 16.40 8.86 2.02
CA GLU A 99 15.31 8.05 1.44
C GLU A 99 15.14 6.78 2.26
N ALA A 100 14.21 6.79 3.20
CA ALA A 100 13.93 5.68 4.11
C ALA A 100 13.49 4.40 3.38
N HIS A 101 12.76 4.54 2.26
CA HIS A 101 12.35 3.39 1.45
C HIS A 101 12.07 3.79 0.00
N SER A 102 12.44 2.95 -0.97
CA SER A 102 12.10 3.13 -2.39
C SER A 102 11.35 1.91 -2.95
N GLY A 103 10.02 1.96 -2.89
CA GLY A 103 9.15 0.97 -3.50
C GLY A 103 8.90 1.19 -5.00
N LYS A 104 8.26 0.19 -5.62
CA LYS A 104 7.72 0.30 -7.00
C LYS A 104 6.61 1.36 -7.10
N GLU A 105 5.91 1.58 -5.99
CA GLU A 105 4.66 2.33 -5.94
C GLU A 105 4.78 3.66 -5.20
N ALA A 106 5.52 3.73 -4.09
CA ALA A 106 5.90 4.98 -3.44
C ALA A 106 7.39 4.98 -3.02
N SER A 107 7.99 6.16 -2.87
CA SER A 107 9.19 6.35 -2.05
C SER A 107 8.83 7.09 -0.76
N VAL A 108 9.55 6.81 0.32
CA VAL A 108 9.40 7.46 1.62
C VAL A 108 10.71 8.17 1.97
N PHE A 109 10.63 9.44 2.32
CA PHE A 109 11.78 10.29 2.64
C PHE A 109 11.72 10.77 4.09
N CYS A 110 12.85 10.67 4.79
CA CYS A 110 13.08 11.37 6.06
C CYS A 110 13.41 12.83 5.76
N CYS A 111 12.60 13.73 6.30
CA CYS A 111 12.76 15.18 6.17
C CYS A 111 13.03 15.80 7.54
N GLU A 112 13.84 16.84 7.57
CA GLU A 112 13.94 17.71 8.75
C GLU A 112 12.62 18.47 8.90
N ALA A 113 12.03 18.43 10.09
CA ALA A 113 10.75 19.05 10.36
C ALA A 113 10.92 20.54 10.65
N HIS A 114 10.02 21.38 10.15
CA HIS A 114 10.04 22.79 10.51
C HIS A 114 9.63 22.96 11.99
N PRO A 115 10.29 23.84 12.79
CA PRO A 115 10.07 23.90 14.24
C PRO A 115 8.64 24.19 14.71
N SER A 116 7.77 24.71 13.84
CA SER A 116 6.34 24.92 14.14
C SER A 116 5.52 23.62 14.18
N THR A 117 6.05 22.49 13.74
CA THR A 117 5.38 21.19 13.80
C THR A 117 5.43 20.55 15.19
N GLY A 118 6.43 20.93 16.00
CA GLY A 118 6.75 20.31 17.28
C GLY A 118 7.62 19.04 17.18
N GLU A 119 7.81 18.50 15.97
CA GLU A 119 8.62 17.31 15.72
C GLU A 119 10.06 17.68 15.32
N GLN A 120 10.96 16.69 15.38
CA GLN A 120 12.33 16.82 14.86
C GLN A 120 12.44 16.31 13.41
N TYR A 121 11.72 15.23 13.07
CA TYR A 121 11.76 14.57 11.76
C TYR A 121 10.36 14.15 11.29
N LEU A 122 10.11 14.22 9.99
CA LEU A 122 8.85 13.79 9.37
C LEU A 122 9.11 12.90 8.14
N ALA A 123 8.21 11.95 7.91
CA ALA A 123 8.20 11.08 6.75
C ALA A 123 7.31 11.67 5.64
N VAL A 124 7.85 11.80 4.42
CA VAL A 124 7.03 12.09 3.22
C VAL A 124 6.95 10.86 2.33
N LYS A 125 5.75 10.27 2.22
CA LYS A 125 5.42 9.17 1.28
C LYS A 125 4.94 9.77 -0.04
N ILE A 126 5.73 9.63 -1.11
CA ILE A 126 5.45 10.20 -2.44
C ILE A 126 5.06 9.07 -3.41
N TYR A 127 3.86 9.17 -3.97
CA TYR A 127 3.20 8.14 -4.76
C TYR A 127 3.64 8.25 -6.23
N ARG A 128 4.36 7.23 -6.74
CA ARG A 128 5.00 7.22 -8.07
C ARG A 128 3.95 7.00 -9.18
N PRO A 129 3.97 7.78 -10.30
CA PRO A 129 2.99 7.66 -11.39
C PRO A 129 2.90 6.31 -12.14
N ARG A 130 3.75 5.33 -11.80
CA ARG A 130 3.69 3.97 -12.35
C ARG A 130 2.65 3.09 -11.64
N MET A 131 2.37 3.34 -10.36
CA MET A 131 1.30 2.68 -9.60
C MET A 131 -0.09 2.91 -10.23
N PHE A 132 -0.27 4.03 -10.92
CA PHE A 132 -1.51 4.36 -11.63
C PHE A 132 -1.79 3.41 -12.82
N ARG A 133 -0.94 2.39 -13.01
CA ARG A 133 -1.02 1.31 -14.01
C ARG A 133 -1.19 -0.09 -13.41
N SER A 134 -0.71 -0.36 -12.19
CA SER A 134 -0.92 -1.63 -11.45
C SER A 134 -2.38 -1.73 -10.99
N LEU A 135 -2.91 -0.63 -10.41
CA LEU A 135 -4.31 -0.43 -9.99
C LEU A 135 -5.38 -0.63 -11.10
N ARG A 136 -4.99 -1.01 -12.33
CA ARG A 136 -5.89 -1.45 -13.40
C ARG A 136 -6.59 -2.78 -13.10
N ASN A 137 -5.90 -3.70 -12.44
CA ASN A 137 -6.34 -5.10 -12.35
C ASN A 137 -7.16 -5.39 -11.10
N ASP A 138 -6.96 -4.59 -10.06
CA ASP A 138 -7.52 -4.76 -8.73
C ASP A 138 -9.02 -4.46 -8.68
N ALA A 139 -9.80 -5.47 -9.05
CA ALA A 139 -11.25 -5.33 -9.20
C ALA A 139 -11.99 -5.16 -7.87
N VAL A 140 -11.53 -5.83 -6.82
CA VAL A 140 -12.14 -5.86 -5.48
C VAL A 140 -12.21 -4.45 -4.89
N TYR A 141 -11.08 -3.76 -4.81
CA TYR A 141 -10.96 -2.44 -4.16
C TYR A 141 -11.68 -1.29 -4.90
N ARG A 142 -12.18 -1.50 -6.13
CA ARG A 142 -12.85 -0.45 -6.93
C ARG A 142 -14.33 -0.24 -6.60
N PHE A 143 -14.93 -1.09 -5.78
CA PHE A 143 -16.36 -0.99 -5.41
C PHE A 143 -16.61 -0.29 -4.07
N SER A 144 -15.56 -0.07 -3.27
CA SER A 144 -15.67 -0.26 -1.82
C SER A 144 -15.39 0.97 -0.96
N ARG A 145 -15.25 2.16 -1.56
CA ARG A 145 -14.86 3.41 -0.87
C ARG A 145 -15.89 4.51 -1.08
N ILE A 146 -16.86 4.52 -0.17
CA ILE A 146 -17.76 5.64 0.09
C ILE A 146 -17.01 6.65 0.98
N GLN A 147 -17.03 7.93 0.62
CA GLN A 147 -16.64 9.00 1.54
C GLN A 147 -17.81 9.25 2.51
N ARG A 148 -17.49 9.63 3.75
CA ARG A 148 -18.49 10.14 4.70
C ARG A 148 -18.29 11.65 4.81
N ASP A 149 -19.38 12.39 4.79
CA ASP A 149 -19.33 13.85 4.92
C ASP A 149 -18.98 14.28 6.36
N GLU A 150 -18.80 15.60 6.57
CA GLU A 150 -18.52 16.18 7.89
C GLU A 150 -19.68 15.98 8.90
N GLN A 151 -20.83 15.51 8.44
CA GLN A 151 -22.04 15.24 9.22
C GLN A 151 -22.21 13.73 9.50
N GLY A 152 -21.23 12.91 9.08
CA GLY A 152 -21.17 11.48 9.29
C GLY A 152 -22.07 10.64 8.35
N GLN A 153 -22.77 11.26 7.39
CA GLN A 153 -23.58 10.52 6.45
C GLN A 153 -22.72 9.87 5.36
N ALA A 154 -23.15 8.69 4.92
CA ALA A 154 -22.53 8.00 3.81
C ALA A 154 -22.89 8.71 2.50
N GLU A 155 -21.92 9.41 1.88
CA GLU A 155 -22.03 9.80 0.48
C GLU A 155 -22.00 8.54 -0.39
N HIS A 156 -23.18 7.93 -0.54
CA HIS A 156 -23.42 6.88 -1.53
C HIS A 156 -22.79 7.32 -2.85
N GLY A 157 -21.82 6.55 -3.35
CA GLY A 157 -20.99 6.87 -4.52
C GLY A 157 -21.76 6.88 -5.83
N ASN A 158 -22.82 7.70 -5.92
CA ASN A 158 -23.81 7.74 -6.99
C ASN A 158 -23.30 8.47 -8.25
N SER A 159 -21.97 8.46 -8.43
CA SER A 159 -21.30 8.76 -9.69
C SER A 159 -21.43 7.61 -10.70
N ARG A 160 -22.68 7.20 -10.94
CA ARG A 160 -23.13 6.58 -12.20
C ARG A 160 -22.98 7.53 -13.41
N ARG A 161 -22.44 8.73 -13.20
CA ARG A 161 -22.07 9.74 -14.22
C ARG A 161 -20.60 9.66 -14.68
N GLY A 162 -19.76 8.83 -14.06
CA GLY A 162 -18.44 8.50 -14.57
C GLY A 162 -18.49 7.51 -15.73
N SER A 163 -18.73 8.00 -16.96
CA SER A 163 -18.71 7.19 -18.18
C SER A 163 -17.44 6.31 -18.28
N ALA A 164 -17.59 5.11 -18.87
CA ALA A 164 -16.45 4.25 -19.19
C ALA A 164 -15.45 4.92 -20.15
N ALA A 165 -15.84 5.99 -20.84
CA ALA A 165 -14.93 6.87 -21.58
C ALA A 165 -14.13 7.80 -20.65
N THR A 166 -14.77 8.54 -19.73
CA THR A 166 -14.06 9.47 -18.83
C THR A 166 -13.12 8.74 -17.87
N ARG A 167 -13.51 7.57 -17.34
CA ARG A 167 -12.62 6.67 -16.57
C ARG A 167 -11.42 6.13 -17.36
N LYS A 168 -11.42 6.24 -18.70
CA LYS A 168 -10.29 5.90 -19.58
C LYS A 168 -9.44 7.11 -20.01
N THR A 169 -9.85 8.35 -19.71
CA THR A 169 -9.00 9.54 -19.94
C THR A 169 -7.90 9.65 -18.88
N GLU A 170 -6.89 10.48 -19.13
CA GLU A 170 -5.78 10.72 -18.20
C GLU A 170 -6.25 11.48 -16.95
N ARG A 171 -7.02 12.57 -17.13
CA ARG A 171 -7.70 13.29 -16.04
C ARG A 171 -8.55 12.38 -15.17
N GLY A 172 -9.31 11.47 -15.78
CA GLY A 172 -10.12 10.49 -15.04
C GLY A 172 -9.31 9.49 -14.21
N ARG A 173 -8.06 9.19 -14.59
CA ARG A 173 -7.14 8.38 -13.76
C ARG A 173 -6.54 9.20 -12.62
N ALA A 174 -6.09 10.41 -12.91
CA ALA A 174 -5.51 11.30 -11.91
C ALA A 174 -6.50 11.61 -10.77
N ALA A 175 -7.78 11.85 -11.10
CA ALA A 175 -8.84 12.01 -10.11
C ALA A 175 -9.03 10.75 -9.23
N GLN A 176 -9.05 9.54 -9.83
CA GLN A 176 -9.13 8.29 -9.06
C GLN A 176 -7.94 8.13 -8.10
N VAL A 177 -6.72 8.46 -8.56
CA VAL A 177 -5.50 8.41 -7.72
C VAL A 177 -5.60 9.35 -6.53
N ALA A 178 -6.03 10.59 -6.74
CA ALA A 178 -6.20 11.56 -5.65
C ALA A 178 -7.15 11.02 -4.56
N THR A 179 -8.29 10.44 -4.95
CA THR A 179 -9.22 9.79 -4.01
C THR A 179 -8.60 8.64 -3.20
N TRP A 180 -7.60 7.93 -3.74
CA TRP A 180 -6.93 6.83 -3.04
C TRP A 180 -5.90 7.33 -2.02
N ILE A 181 -5.09 8.32 -2.38
CA ILE A 181 -4.10 8.93 -1.48
C ILE A 181 -4.83 9.64 -0.34
N GLU A 182 -5.94 10.33 -0.66
CA GLU A 182 -6.83 10.94 0.33
C GLU A 182 -7.47 9.88 1.25
N TYR A 183 -7.98 8.76 0.71
CA TYR A 183 -8.56 7.71 1.55
C TYR A 183 -7.54 7.06 2.49
N GLU A 184 -6.29 6.89 2.05
CA GLU A 184 -5.20 6.40 2.90
C GLU A 184 -4.91 7.40 4.04
N TYR A 185 -4.69 8.67 3.71
CA TYR A 185 -4.46 9.75 4.68
C TYR A 185 -5.61 9.87 5.68
N GLN A 186 -6.87 9.83 5.23
CA GLN A 186 -8.05 9.86 6.10
C GLN A 186 -8.18 8.61 6.96
N THR A 187 -7.69 7.46 6.50
CA THR A 187 -7.66 6.23 7.30
C THR A 187 -6.61 6.32 8.39
N GLN A 188 -5.38 6.74 8.05
CA GLN A 188 -4.33 7.01 9.03
C GLN A 188 -4.77 8.07 10.07
N ARG A 189 -5.43 9.15 9.62
CA ARG A 189 -5.95 10.23 10.48
C ARG A 189 -7.05 9.77 11.41
N LEU A 190 -7.96 8.91 10.92
CA LEU A 190 -9.00 8.29 11.74
C LEU A 190 -8.41 7.36 12.80
N LEU A 191 -7.44 6.51 12.44
CA LEU A 191 -6.87 5.50 13.33
C LEU A 191 -5.99 6.14 14.42
N HIS A 192 -5.08 7.06 14.05
CA HIS A 192 -4.29 7.83 15.01
C HIS A 192 -5.18 8.59 16.01
N ALA A 193 -6.25 9.27 15.52
CA ALA A 193 -7.19 9.99 16.37
C ALA A 193 -8.05 9.09 17.29
N ARG A 194 -7.84 7.77 17.25
CA ARG A 194 -8.49 6.77 18.12
C ARG A 194 -7.50 6.01 19.02
N GLY A 195 -6.21 6.35 18.97
CA GLY A 195 -5.17 5.69 19.75
C GLY A 195 -4.66 4.38 19.14
N ALA A 196 -4.76 4.23 17.81
CA ALA A 196 -4.08 3.15 17.10
C ALA A 196 -2.62 3.55 16.82
N ASP A 197 -1.72 2.58 16.92
CA ASP A 197 -0.28 2.70 16.68
C ASP A 197 0.01 2.79 15.17
N VAL A 198 -0.26 3.97 14.61
CA VAL A 198 -0.01 4.35 13.22
C VAL A 198 0.70 5.71 13.22
N PRO A 199 1.58 6.03 12.25
CA PRO A 199 2.35 7.27 12.30
C PRO A 199 1.41 8.47 12.25
N ARG A 200 1.58 9.45 13.14
CA ARG A 200 0.76 10.67 13.21
C ARG A 200 0.74 11.40 11.85
N PRO A 201 -0.42 11.56 11.20
CA PRO A 201 -0.50 12.26 9.92
C PRO A 201 -0.54 13.78 10.12
N PHE A 202 0.19 14.52 9.28
CA PHE A 202 0.30 15.98 9.32
C PHE A 202 -0.40 16.66 8.14
N ALA A 203 -0.17 16.19 6.92
CA ALA A 203 -0.76 16.78 5.71
C ALA A 203 -0.84 15.79 4.54
N GLN A 204 -1.81 15.99 3.66
CA GLN A 204 -1.86 15.44 2.30
C GLN A 204 -1.70 16.61 1.33
N ILE A 205 -0.81 16.49 0.34
CA ILE A 205 -0.73 17.46 -0.75
C ILE A 205 -0.47 16.73 -2.07
N GLY A 206 -1.39 16.89 -3.03
CA GLY A 206 -1.24 16.39 -4.40
C GLY A 206 -1.08 14.86 -4.46
N ASN A 207 0.15 14.39 -4.68
CA ASN A 207 0.51 12.97 -4.74
C ASN A 207 1.42 12.51 -3.58
N ALA A 208 1.39 13.20 -2.43
CA ALA A 208 2.22 12.89 -1.28
C ALA A 208 1.46 13.03 0.06
N VAL A 209 1.91 12.26 1.05
CA VAL A 209 1.45 12.30 2.45
C VAL A 209 2.65 12.60 3.35
N LEU A 210 2.49 13.59 4.23
CA LEU A 210 3.41 13.94 5.31
C LEU A 210 2.86 13.38 6.62
N MET A 211 3.69 12.62 7.32
CA MET A 211 3.39 11.94 8.57
C MET A 211 4.63 11.88 9.48
N GLU A 212 4.48 11.43 10.71
CA GLU A 212 5.54 11.14 11.66
C GLU A 212 6.63 10.21 11.08
N TYR A 213 7.87 10.41 11.52
CA TYR A 213 9.01 9.58 11.15
C TYR A 213 9.37 8.58 12.24
N ILE A 214 9.03 7.30 12.03
CA ILE A 214 9.42 6.21 12.94
C ILE A 214 10.86 5.78 12.63
N GLY A 215 11.80 6.07 13.54
CA GLY A 215 13.23 5.81 13.36
C GLY A 215 14.12 6.96 13.85
N ALA A 216 15.39 6.95 13.44
CA ALA A 216 16.36 8.03 13.62
C ALA A 216 17.00 8.44 12.27
N VAL A 217 17.76 9.54 12.22
CA VAL A 217 18.33 10.05 10.95
C VAL A 217 19.28 9.03 10.31
N GLY A 218 18.91 8.55 9.13
CA GLY A 218 19.66 7.50 8.42
C GLY A 218 19.40 6.08 8.91
N GLU A 219 18.58 5.92 9.95
CA GLU A 219 18.16 4.65 10.54
C GLU A 219 16.62 4.62 10.63
N PRO A 220 15.91 4.45 9.50
CA PRO A 220 14.47 4.25 9.52
C PRO A 220 14.14 2.97 10.29
N ALA A 221 13.02 2.97 11.01
CA ALA A 221 12.59 1.79 11.76
C ALA A 221 12.47 0.57 10.82
N PRO A 222 13.08 -0.58 11.16
CA PRO A 222 12.98 -1.78 10.34
C PRO A 222 11.55 -2.29 10.31
N ARG A 223 11.20 -3.00 9.23
CA ARG A 223 9.93 -3.74 9.17
C ARG A 223 10.03 -4.93 10.11
N LEU A 224 8.91 -5.28 10.74
CA LEU A 224 8.79 -6.42 11.66
C LEU A 224 9.24 -7.74 11.00
N SER A 225 9.09 -7.88 9.68
CA SER A 225 9.61 -8.99 8.87
C SER A 225 11.12 -9.19 8.97
N ASP A 226 11.86 -8.09 9.12
CA ASP A 226 13.32 -8.01 9.01
C ASP A 226 14.00 -8.05 10.39
N VAL A 227 13.21 -8.01 11.47
CA VAL A 227 13.64 -8.04 12.88
C VAL A 227 13.56 -9.47 13.43
N ILE A 228 14.42 -9.78 14.39
CA ILE A 228 14.29 -10.94 15.28
C ILE A 228 13.96 -10.40 16.67
N LEU A 229 12.70 -10.53 17.08
CA LEU A 229 12.22 -10.20 18.43
C LEU A 229 12.81 -11.13 19.49
N GLU A 230 12.99 -10.61 20.71
CA GLU A 230 13.26 -11.42 21.90
C GLU A 230 11.97 -12.11 22.41
N GLN A 231 12.12 -13.23 23.12
CA GLN A 231 11.00 -14.12 23.47
C GLN A 231 9.99 -13.47 24.43
N GLU A 232 10.44 -12.47 25.20
CA GLU A 232 9.67 -11.66 26.14
C GLU A 232 8.76 -10.64 25.42
N GLU A 233 9.22 -10.04 24.31
CA GLU A 233 8.46 -9.06 23.52
C GLU A 233 7.32 -9.70 22.73
N VAL A 234 7.53 -10.94 22.27
CA VAL A 234 6.66 -11.69 21.35
C VAL A 234 5.18 -11.68 21.71
N GLN A 235 4.83 -11.75 23.01
CA GLN A 235 3.42 -11.75 23.43
C GLN A 235 2.82 -10.34 23.39
N ALA A 236 3.51 -9.35 23.95
CA ALA A 236 3.01 -7.98 24.04
C ALA A 236 2.83 -7.36 22.65
N LEU A 237 3.78 -7.60 21.75
CA LEU A 237 3.70 -7.14 20.36
C LEU A 237 2.58 -7.82 19.56
N PHE A 238 2.35 -9.11 19.77
CA PHE A 238 1.23 -9.81 19.15
C PHE A 238 -0.12 -9.26 19.64
N GLU A 239 -0.28 -9.07 20.94
CA GLU A 239 -1.49 -8.50 21.54
C GLU A 239 -1.72 -7.04 21.09
N CYS A 240 -0.67 -6.22 21.01
CA CYS A 240 -0.73 -4.86 20.45
C CYS A 240 -1.19 -4.85 18.98
N ILE A 241 -0.65 -5.74 18.13
CA ILE A 241 -1.06 -5.81 16.72
C ILE A 241 -2.52 -6.29 16.58
N LEU A 242 -2.95 -7.27 17.39
CA LEU A 242 -4.36 -7.69 17.42
C LEU A 242 -5.28 -6.56 17.91
N HIS A 243 -4.87 -5.80 18.93
CA HIS A 243 -5.61 -4.64 19.41
C HIS A 243 -5.77 -3.58 18.32
N ASN A 244 -4.72 -3.30 17.54
CA ASN A 244 -4.77 -2.37 16.41
C ASN A 244 -5.70 -2.84 15.28
N ILE A 245 -5.70 -4.14 14.95
CA ILE A 245 -6.65 -4.73 14.00
C ILE A 245 -8.09 -4.56 14.50
N GLU A 246 -8.33 -4.80 15.78
CA GLU A 246 -9.65 -4.70 16.42
C GLU A 246 -10.15 -3.25 16.48
N LEU A 247 -9.29 -2.31 16.88
CA LEU A 247 -9.57 -0.88 16.93
C LEU A 247 -9.85 -0.29 15.54
N ALA A 248 -9.13 -0.78 14.52
CA ALA A 248 -9.44 -0.44 13.12
C ALA A 248 -10.83 -0.94 12.71
N LEU A 249 -11.17 -2.20 13.01
CA LEU A 249 -12.48 -2.78 12.68
C LEU A 249 -13.62 -1.99 13.35
N LEU A 250 -13.49 -1.69 14.65
CA LEU A 250 -14.43 -0.86 15.43
C LEU A 250 -14.66 0.52 14.81
N HIS A 251 -13.67 1.08 14.12
CA HIS A 251 -13.77 2.36 13.41
C HIS A 251 -14.01 2.22 11.91
N GLY A 252 -14.52 1.06 11.48
CA GLY A 252 -14.94 0.83 10.10
C GLY A 252 -13.77 0.78 9.13
N ARG A 253 -12.67 0.12 9.51
CA ARG A 253 -11.49 -0.12 8.68
C ARG A 253 -10.98 -1.55 8.84
N ILE A 254 -10.85 -2.25 7.72
CA ILE A 254 -9.97 -3.42 7.61
C ILE A 254 -8.75 -2.96 6.80
N HIS A 255 -7.53 -3.27 7.24
CA HIS A 255 -6.29 -2.87 6.57
C HIS A 255 -6.22 -3.45 5.16
N GLY A 256 -6.65 -4.70 5.01
CA GLY A 256 -6.88 -5.34 3.72
C GLY A 256 -5.63 -5.92 3.10
N ASP A 257 -4.42 -5.51 3.52
CA ASP A 257 -3.15 -6.17 3.15
C ASP A 257 -2.11 -6.14 4.29
N LEU A 258 -2.55 -6.29 5.55
CA LEU A 258 -1.63 -6.29 6.70
C LEU A 258 -0.70 -7.51 6.64
N SER A 259 0.56 -7.32 7.04
CA SER A 259 1.57 -8.36 7.23
C SER A 259 2.76 -7.76 7.98
N ALA A 260 3.72 -8.57 8.43
CA ALA A 260 4.96 -8.08 9.04
C ALA A 260 5.84 -7.19 8.13
N TYR A 261 5.55 -7.09 6.82
CA TYR A 261 6.19 -6.10 5.93
C TYR A 261 5.57 -4.70 6.04
N ASN A 262 4.33 -4.61 6.53
CA ASN A 262 3.53 -3.39 6.67
C ASN A 262 3.36 -2.98 8.15
N ILE A 263 4.26 -3.47 9.00
CA ILE A 263 4.40 -3.12 10.41
C ILE A 263 5.87 -2.75 10.60
N LEU A 264 6.14 -1.57 11.15
CA LEU A 264 7.47 -1.15 11.61
C LEU A 264 7.67 -1.61 13.05
N TYR A 265 8.92 -1.83 13.45
CA TYR A 265 9.31 -2.08 14.85
C TYR A 265 10.41 -1.08 15.25
N TRP A 266 10.27 -0.45 16.41
CA TRP A 266 11.24 0.51 16.91
C TRP A 266 11.26 0.50 18.45
N GLN A 267 12.43 0.24 19.04
CA GLN A 267 12.70 0.36 20.48
C GLN A 267 11.76 -0.42 21.42
N GLY A 268 11.13 -1.50 20.93
CA GLY A 268 10.17 -2.32 21.67
C GLY A 268 8.70 -2.10 21.27
N ASP A 269 8.41 -1.04 20.51
CA ASP A 269 7.09 -0.71 20.00
C ASP A 269 6.91 -1.13 18.53
N VAL A 270 5.65 -1.15 18.07
CA VAL A 270 5.24 -1.47 16.69
C VAL A 270 4.36 -0.39 16.10
N THR A 271 4.40 -0.21 14.78
CA THR A 271 3.59 0.81 14.09
C THR A 271 3.05 0.28 12.75
N LEU A 272 1.73 0.29 12.56
CA LEU A 272 1.08 -0.17 11.33
C LEU A 272 1.12 0.91 10.24
N ILE A 273 1.47 0.50 9.01
CA ILE A 273 1.65 1.42 7.87
C ILE A 273 0.97 0.89 6.58
N ASP A 274 0.89 1.77 5.58
CA ASP A 274 0.41 1.49 4.21
C ASP A 274 -1.07 1.09 4.08
N PHE A 275 -1.98 2.01 4.44
CA PHE A 275 -3.42 1.81 4.37
C PHE A 275 -4.00 1.98 2.95
N ALA A 276 -3.17 1.95 1.90
CA ALA A 276 -3.57 2.11 0.50
C ALA A 276 -4.63 1.08 0.03
N GLN A 277 -4.67 -0.08 0.68
CA GLN A 277 -5.62 -1.17 0.40
C GLN A 277 -6.77 -1.29 1.42
N ALA A 278 -6.88 -0.36 2.38
CA ALA A 278 -7.91 -0.41 3.40
C ALA A 278 -9.34 -0.28 2.85
N VAL A 279 -10.30 -0.89 3.54
CA VAL A 279 -11.73 -0.94 3.15
C VAL A 279 -12.66 -0.69 4.34
N ASP A 280 -13.86 -0.17 4.06
CA ASP A 280 -14.94 -0.03 5.04
C ASP A 280 -15.77 -1.35 5.11
N PRO A 281 -15.93 -1.97 6.28
CA PRO A 281 -16.54 -3.29 6.41
C PRO A 281 -18.07 -3.27 6.29
N TYR A 282 -18.72 -2.13 6.50
CA TYR A 282 -20.19 -2.03 6.53
C TYR A 282 -20.83 -1.94 5.14
N HIS A 283 -20.03 -1.69 4.10
CA HIS A 283 -20.50 -1.36 2.76
C HIS A 283 -20.19 -2.43 1.70
N ASN A 284 -19.70 -3.61 2.11
CA ASN A 284 -19.17 -4.63 1.23
C ASN A 284 -19.52 -6.04 1.73
N SER A 285 -20.02 -6.91 0.84
CA SER A 285 -20.08 -8.34 1.12
C SER A 285 -18.66 -8.93 1.20
N ASP A 286 -18.52 -10.05 1.90
CA ASP A 286 -17.34 -10.94 1.88
C ASP A 286 -16.03 -10.38 2.49
N VAL A 287 -16.04 -9.17 3.07
CA VAL A 287 -14.87 -8.53 3.70
C VAL A 287 -14.33 -9.21 4.96
N PHE A 288 -15.08 -10.12 5.59
CA PHE A 288 -14.53 -10.97 6.65
C PHE A 288 -13.29 -11.74 6.18
N SER A 289 -13.25 -12.13 4.89
CA SER A 289 -12.08 -12.80 4.29
C SER A 289 -10.80 -11.95 4.33
N LEU A 290 -10.92 -10.61 4.29
CA LEU A 290 -9.79 -9.69 4.38
C LEU A 290 -9.29 -9.57 5.82
N LEU A 291 -10.21 -9.42 6.79
CA LEU A 291 -9.85 -9.42 8.22
C LEU A 291 -9.19 -10.74 8.63
N ALA A 292 -9.75 -11.87 8.19
CA ALA A 292 -9.20 -13.19 8.45
C ALA A 292 -7.79 -13.35 7.85
N ARG A 293 -7.55 -12.83 6.65
CA ARG A 293 -6.23 -12.83 6.00
C ARG A 293 -5.21 -11.95 6.73
N ASP A 294 -5.63 -10.77 7.20
CA ASP A 294 -4.78 -9.85 7.97
C ASP A 294 -4.36 -10.51 9.30
N VAL A 295 -5.30 -11.10 10.05
CA VAL A 295 -5.03 -11.85 11.29
C VAL A 295 -4.19 -13.10 11.03
N GLU A 296 -4.47 -13.86 9.97
CA GLU A 296 -3.70 -15.05 9.57
C GLU A 296 -2.23 -14.72 9.34
N ARG A 297 -1.92 -13.67 8.57
CA ARG A 297 -0.53 -13.28 8.28
C ARG A 297 0.24 -12.83 9.52
N VAL A 298 -0.44 -12.20 10.48
CA VAL A 298 0.14 -11.87 11.80
C VAL A 298 0.42 -13.14 12.60
N CYS A 299 -0.56 -14.06 12.68
CA CYS A 299 -0.38 -15.36 13.37
C CYS A 299 0.76 -16.20 12.74
N GLN A 300 0.83 -16.25 11.40
CA GLN A 300 1.91 -16.92 10.66
C GLN A 300 3.29 -16.33 10.97
N TYR A 301 3.41 -15.01 11.10
CA TYR A 301 4.65 -14.37 11.52
C TYR A 301 5.04 -14.79 12.95
N PHE A 302 4.13 -14.68 13.92
CA PHE A 302 4.46 -14.99 15.32
C PHE A 302 4.60 -16.49 15.62
N GLY A 303 4.04 -17.36 14.77
CA GLY A 303 4.18 -18.82 14.90
C GLY A 303 5.64 -19.30 14.86
N ARG A 304 6.55 -18.53 14.26
CA ARG A 304 8.00 -18.83 14.27
C ARG A 304 8.62 -18.82 15.68
N TYR A 305 7.96 -18.18 16.65
CA TYR A 305 8.33 -18.14 18.07
C TYR A 305 7.69 -19.26 18.91
N LYS A 306 7.31 -20.38 18.26
CA LYS A 306 6.70 -21.58 18.87
C LYS A 306 5.39 -21.29 19.62
N ARG A 307 4.65 -20.29 19.16
CA ARG A 307 3.27 -20.00 19.57
C ARG A 307 2.32 -20.67 18.58
N ASP A 308 1.34 -21.40 19.07
CA ASP A 308 0.25 -21.94 18.25
C ASP A 308 -0.98 -21.02 18.40
N TYR A 309 -1.56 -20.62 17.27
CA TYR A 309 -2.64 -19.63 17.20
C TYR A 309 -3.67 -20.06 16.15
N ASP A 310 -4.90 -20.35 16.58
CA ASP A 310 -6.03 -20.48 15.64
C ASP A 310 -6.42 -19.08 15.14
N ALA A 311 -5.76 -18.66 14.06
CA ALA A 311 -6.02 -17.39 13.39
C ALA A 311 -7.48 -17.23 12.93
N ARG A 312 -8.18 -18.33 12.61
CA ARG A 312 -9.58 -18.28 12.16
C ARG A 312 -10.53 -18.10 13.34
N ALA A 313 -10.24 -18.72 14.49
CA ALA A 313 -10.96 -18.44 15.73
C ALA A 313 -10.72 -17.00 16.22
N LEU A 314 -9.47 -16.51 16.18
CA LEU A 314 -9.16 -15.12 16.53
C LEU A 314 -9.88 -14.12 15.62
N ALA A 315 -9.81 -14.31 14.29
CA ALA A 315 -10.50 -13.44 13.33
C ALA A 315 -12.03 -13.45 13.53
N ARG A 316 -12.63 -14.62 13.80
CA ARG A 316 -14.04 -14.73 14.19
C ARG A 316 -14.32 -13.98 15.48
N GLN A 317 -13.53 -14.17 16.54
CA GLN A 317 -13.75 -13.53 17.83
C GLN A 317 -13.72 -12.00 17.75
N ILE A 318 -12.78 -11.44 16.97
CA ILE A 318 -12.69 -10.00 16.69
C ILE A 318 -13.91 -9.55 15.87
N TRP A 319 -14.28 -10.29 14.82
CA TRP A 319 -15.45 -9.97 13.99
C TRP A 319 -16.75 -9.98 14.80
N THR A 320 -17.07 -11.08 15.48
CA THR A 320 -18.33 -11.27 16.21
C THR A 320 -18.55 -10.22 17.30
N ARG A 321 -17.46 -9.72 17.92
CA ARG A 321 -17.50 -8.68 18.95
C ARG A 321 -17.97 -7.31 18.44
N HIS A 322 -17.66 -6.96 17.17
CA HIS A 322 -17.87 -5.61 16.61
C HIS A 322 -18.86 -5.56 15.44
N MET A 323 -19.01 -6.66 14.71
CA MET A 323 -19.83 -6.79 13.51
C MET A 323 -21.02 -7.77 13.67
N GLY A 324 -21.05 -8.54 14.77
CA GLY A 324 -22.04 -9.60 15.00
C GLY A 324 -21.67 -10.94 14.34
N PRO A 325 -22.48 -12.00 14.55
CA PRO A 325 -22.22 -13.34 14.02
C PRO A 325 -22.16 -13.35 12.48
N LEU A 326 -21.40 -14.29 11.92
CA LEU A 326 -21.32 -14.45 10.46
C LEU A 326 -22.61 -15.07 9.89
N PRO A 327 -23.00 -14.79 8.63
CA PRO A 327 -24.20 -15.37 8.03
C PRO A 327 -24.19 -16.90 7.87
N GLU A 328 -23.03 -17.55 8.03
CA GLU A 328 -22.88 -19.02 8.05
C GLU A 328 -23.13 -19.62 9.45
N GLU A 329 -23.40 -18.79 10.46
CA GLU A 329 -23.47 -19.16 11.88
C GLU A 329 -24.85 -18.81 12.50
N ILE A 330 -25.88 -18.62 11.65
CA ILE A 330 -27.28 -18.31 11.97
C ILE A 330 -28.21 -19.33 11.28
#